data_AF-A0A436BWK3-F1
#
_entry.id   AF-A0A436BWK3-F1
#
_cell.length_a   1.000
_cell.length_b   1.000
_cell.length_c   1.000
_cell.angle_alpha   90.00
_cell.angle_beta   90.00
_cell.angle_gamma   90.00
#
_symmetry.space_group_name_H-M   'P 1'
#
loop_
_entity.id
_entity.type
_entity.pdbx_description
1 polymer ?
#
loop_
_entity_poly.entity_id
_entity_poly.type
_entity_poly.pdbx_seq_one_letter_code
_entity_poly.pdbx_strand_id
1 'polypeptide(L)'
;ALLRARSALGGLTGANADVTAGITIVLRALEAPIRQIAENSGVEGSIVVGKLTDSKDHNQGFDAQNEVYVDMIKAGIVDPAKVVRTALQDAGSIAALLITAEAMITDVPAKDAAPAGGGGGGMGGMGY
;
A
#
# COMPACT_ATOMS: atom_id res chain seq x y z
N ALA A 1 -0.75 -12.13 7.13
CA ALA A 1 0.48 -12.66 6.46
C ALA A 1 1.65 -11.68 6.45
N LEU A 2 1.52 -10.48 5.84
CA LEU A 2 2.64 -9.53 5.63
C LEU A 2 3.39 -9.12 6.91
N LEU A 3 2.67 -8.88 8.03
CA LEU A 3 3.29 -8.58 9.32
C LEU A 3 4.31 -9.66 9.74
N ARG A 4 3.99 -10.94 9.54
CA ARG A 4 4.88 -12.05 9.90
C ARG A 4 6.09 -12.15 8.97
N ALA A 5 5.94 -11.77 7.71
CA ALA A 5 7.02 -11.75 6.72
C ALA A 5 8.15 -10.77 7.08
N ARG A 6 7.89 -9.78 7.95
CA ARG A 6 8.91 -8.85 8.47
C ARG A 6 10.08 -9.55 9.15
N SER A 7 9.85 -10.70 9.78
CA SER A 7 10.90 -11.49 10.43
C SER A 7 12.02 -11.88 9.44
N ALA A 8 11.69 -12.10 8.16
CA ALA A 8 12.67 -12.40 7.12
C ALA A 8 13.59 -11.21 6.79
N LEU A 9 13.18 -9.98 7.13
CA LEU A 9 13.97 -8.75 6.91
C LEU A 9 14.78 -8.32 8.15
N GLY A 10 14.47 -8.85 9.34
CA GLY A 10 15.02 -8.36 10.62
C GLY A 10 16.54 -8.53 10.80
N GLY A 11 17.20 -9.34 9.97
CA GLY A 11 18.65 -9.54 9.97
C GLY A 11 19.35 -9.06 8.70
N LEU A 12 18.63 -8.45 7.76
CA LEU A 12 19.21 -8.01 6.50
C LEU A 12 19.93 -6.67 6.68
N THR A 13 21.17 -6.61 6.20
CA THR A 13 21.94 -5.37 6.10
C THR A 13 22.16 -5.04 4.64
N GLY A 14 21.92 -3.79 4.26
CA GLY A 14 22.10 -3.34 2.89
C GLY A 14 23.58 -3.24 2.52
N ALA A 15 23.87 -3.26 1.21
CA ALA A 15 25.23 -3.06 0.71
C ALA A 15 25.80 -1.65 1.02
N ASN A 16 24.92 -0.68 1.29
CA ASN A 16 25.25 0.67 1.72
C ASN A 16 24.11 1.24 2.60
N ALA A 17 24.27 2.49 3.06
CA ALA A 17 23.30 3.17 3.91
C ALA A 17 21.94 3.34 3.23
N ASP A 18 21.91 3.67 1.93
CA ASP A 18 20.66 3.90 1.17
C ASP A 18 19.85 2.61 1.02
N VAL A 19 20.52 1.49 0.72
CA VAL A 19 19.88 0.17 0.66
C VAL A 19 19.34 -0.23 2.03
N THR A 20 20.07 0.08 3.11
CA THR A 20 19.60 -0.18 4.48
C THR A 20 18.37 0.66 4.85
N ALA A 21 18.33 1.91 4.40
CA ALA A 21 17.14 2.76 4.52
C ALA A 21 15.96 2.17 3.74
N GLY A 22 16.19 1.70 2.51
CA GLY A 22 15.19 1.02 1.68
C GLY A 22 14.59 -0.23 2.35
N ILE A 23 15.44 -1.08 2.94
CA ILE A 23 15.00 -2.26 3.73
C ILE A 23 14.10 -1.81 4.90
N THR A 24 14.49 -0.74 5.60
CA THR A 24 13.72 -0.18 6.72
C THR A 24 12.35 0.34 6.27
N ILE A 25 12.26 0.96 5.09
CA ILE A 25 10.99 1.42 4.49
C ILE A 25 10.07 0.23 4.22
N VAL A 26 10.58 -0.83 3.59
CA VAL A 26 9.80 -2.05 3.32
C VAL A 26 9.33 -2.70 4.62
N LEU A 27 10.22 -2.78 5.62
CA LEU A 27 9.90 -3.35 6.93
C LEU A 27 8.74 -2.61 7.61
N ARG A 28 8.66 -1.28 7.49
CA ARG A 28 7.52 -0.48 7.96
C ARG A 28 6.27 -0.69 7.11
N ALA A 29 6.40 -0.70 5.79
CA ALA A 29 5.28 -0.87 4.86
C ALA A 29 4.52 -2.20 5.07
N LEU A 30 5.22 -3.28 5.46
CA LEU A 30 4.60 -4.58 5.74
C LEU A 30 3.64 -4.59 6.94
N GLU A 31 3.72 -3.61 7.85
CA GLU A 31 2.75 -3.44 8.94
C GLU A 31 1.50 -2.66 8.51
N ALA A 32 1.60 -1.82 7.49
CA ALA A 32 0.56 -0.86 7.14
C ALA A 32 -0.80 -1.53 6.86
N PRO A 33 -0.88 -2.68 6.15
CA PRO A 33 -2.18 -3.30 5.86
C PRO A 33 -2.95 -3.72 7.11
N ILE A 34 -2.28 -4.33 8.09
CA ILE A 34 -2.96 -4.77 9.32
C ILE A 34 -3.33 -3.59 10.23
N ARG A 35 -2.52 -2.53 10.23
CA ARG A 35 -2.83 -1.30 10.93
C ARG A 35 -4.08 -0.65 10.36
N GLN A 36 -4.15 -0.54 9.02
CA GLN A 36 -5.31 0.00 8.33
C GLN A 36 -6.58 -0.82 8.60
N ILE A 37 -6.48 -2.16 8.63
CA ILE A 37 -7.62 -3.04 8.96
C ILE A 37 -8.12 -2.77 10.38
N ALA A 38 -7.22 -2.66 11.36
CA ALA A 38 -7.59 -2.38 12.75
C ALA A 38 -8.21 -0.98 12.92
N GLU A 39 -7.63 0.04 12.27
CA GLU A 39 -8.17 1.41 12.30
C GLU A 39 -9.54 1.48 11.65
N ASN A 40 -9.76 0.75 10.54
CA ASN A 40 -11.07 0.64 9.89
C ASN A 40 -12.11 -0.08 10.76
N SER A 41 -11.69 -0.92 11.70
CA SER A 41 -12.56 -1.52 12.70
C SER A 41 -12.67 -0.68 13.98
N GLY A 42 -12.14 0.55 14.01
CA GLY A 42 -12.23 1.44 15.18
C GLY A 42 -11.26 1.12 16.32
N VAL A 43 -10.29 0.23 16.10
CA VAL A 43 -9.31 -0.21 17.11
C VAL A 43 -7.94 0.41 16.81
N GLU A 44 -7.17 0.71 17.86
CA GLU A 44 -5.83 1.28 17.70
C GLU A 44 -4.86 0.24 17.11
N GLY A 45 -4.36 0.52 15.90
CA GLY A 45 -3.60 -0.45 15.12
C GLY A 45 -2.20 -0.75 15.67
N SER A 46 -1.57 0.14 16.43
CA SER A 46 -0.25 -0.13 17.02
C SER A 46 -0.31 -1.18 18.13
N ILE A 47 -1.39 -1.22 18.92
CA ILE A 47 -1.66 -2.22 19.94
C ILE A 47 -1.88 -3.58 19.27
N VAL A 48 -2.61 -3.62 18.17
CA VAL A 48 -2.82 -4.86 17.39
C VAL A 48 -1.49 -5.37 16.84
N VAL A 49 -0.72 -4.52 16.19
CA VAL A 49 0.61 -4.86 15.66
C VAL A 49 1.55 -5.34 16.77
N GLY A 50 1.59 -4.63 17.91
CA GLY A 50 2.42 -4.99 19.06
C GLY A 50 2.07 -6.36 19.62
N LYS A 51 0.79 -6.59 19.94
CA LYS A 51 0.31 -7.88 20.45
C LYS A 51 0.62 -9.05 19.51
N LEU A 52 0.42 -8.85 18.21
CA LEU A 52 0.73 -9.89 17.22
C LEU A 52 2.23 -10.11 17.05
N THR A 53 3.04 -9.06 17.13
CA THR A 53 4.50 -9.16 17.05
C THR A 53 5.08 -9.93 18.25
N ASP A 54 4.55 -9.69 19.44
CA ASP A 54 4.98 -10.36 20.68
C ASP A 54 4.48 -11.81 20.79
N SER A 55 3.46 -12.17 20.01
CA SER A 55 2.89 -13.51 20.00
C SER A 55 3.82 -14.53 19.34
N LYS A 56 4.06 -15.64 20.07
CA LYS A 56 4.80 -16.82 19.60
C LYS A 56 3.97 -17.73 18.68
N ASP A 57 2.66 -17.52 18.63
CA ASP A 57 1.78 -18.29 17.75
C ASP A 57 1.72 -17.61 16.38
N HIS A 58 2.28 -18.28 15.37
CA HIS A 58 2.30 -17.80 13.99
C HIS A 58 0.90 -17.76 13.35
N ASN A 59 -0.04 -18.57 13.83
CA ASN A 59 -1.41 -18.60 13.33
C ASN A 59 -2.28 -17.54 14.00
N GLN A 60 -1.83 -16.96 15.12
CA GLN A 60 -2.58 -15.90 15.77
C GLN A 60 -2.60 -14.65 14.90
N GLY A 61 -3.81 -14.15 14.67
CA GLY A 61 -4.11 -12.88 14.04
C GLY A 61 -5.23 -12.15 14.75
N PHE A 62 -5.72 -11.07 14.13
CA PHE A 62 -6.78 -10.24 14.64
C PHE A 62 -7.99 -10.34 13.71
N ASP A 63 -9.10 -10.85 14.23
CA ASP A 63 -10.40 -10.79 13.57
C ASP A 63 -11.00 -9.41 13.79
N ALA A 64 -10.95 -8.59 12.75
CA ALA A 64 -11.43 -7.21 12.80
C ALA A 64 -12.96 -7.08 12.82
N GLN A 65 -13.70 -8.13 12.45
CA GLN A 65 -15.16 -8.10 12.48
C GLN A 65 -15.68 -8.26 13.91
N ASN A 66 -15.01 -9.08 14.72
CA ASN A 66 -15.40 -9.38 16.10
C ASN A 66 -14.45 -8.78 17.15
N GLU A 67 -13.40 -8.09 16.70
CA GLU A 67 -12.35 -7.45 17.52
C GLU A 67 -11.63 -8.42 18.49
N VAL A 68 -11.40 -9.66 18.06
CA VAL A 68 -10.77 -10.72 18.88
C VAL A 68 -9.52 -11.30 18.24
N TYR A 69 -8.60 -11.77 19.08
CA TYR A 69 -7.41 -12.49 18.62
C TYR A 69 -7.72 -13.96 18.46
N VAL A 70 -7.52 -14.49 17.25
CA VAL A 70 -7.92 -15.85 16.88
C VAL A 70 -6.82 -16.58 16.14
N ASP A 71 -6.89 -17.90 16.12
CA ASP A 71 -6.17 -18.72 15.15
C ASP A 71 -6.82 -18.51 13.78
N MET A 72 -6.13 -17.78 12.89
CA MET A 72 -6.67 -17.34 11.61
C MET A 72 -7.05 -18.50 10.69
N ILE A 73 -6.31 -19.62 10.79
CA ILE A 73 -6.58 -20.81 9.97
C ILE A 73 -7.87 -21.47 10.46
N LYS A 74 -8.02 -21.66 11.78
CA LYS A 74 -9.24 -22.26 12.35
C LYS A 74 -10.46 -21.37 12.16
N ALA A 75 -10.29 -20.06 12.20
CA ALA A 75 -11.34 -19.08 11.94
C ALA A 75 -11.71 -18.98 10.44
N GLY A 76 -10.94 -19.61 9.54
CA GLY A 76 -11.16 -19.55 8.09
C GLY A 76 -10.76 -18.21 7.45
N ILE A 77 -10.03 -17.37 8.18
CA ILE A 77 -9.54 -16.07 7.69
C ILE A 77 -8.16 -16.29 7.05
N VAL A 78 -8.18 -16.77 5.81
CA VAL A 78 -6.97 -17.19 5.09
C VAL A 78 -6.81 -16.45 3.76
N ASP A 79 -5.59 -15.97 3.52
CA ASP A 79 -5.21 -15.35 2.25
C ASP A 79 -4.43 -16.36 1.40
N PRO A 80 -4.78 -16.57 0.12
CA PRO A 80 -3.97 -17.38 -0.78
C PRO A 80 -2.57 -16.78 -0.94
N ALA A 81 -1.52 -17.60 -0.88
CA ALA A 81 -0.14 -17.15 -1.00
C ALA A 81 0.13 -16.35 -2.29
N LYS A 82 -0.53 -16.73 -3.39
CA LYS A 82 -0.44 -16.00 -4.67
C LYS A 82 -0.92 -14.55 -4.53
N VAL A 83 -2.02 -14.31 -3.82
CA VAL A 83 -2.62 -12.98 -3.67
C VAL A 83 -1.65 -12.07 -2.91
N VAL A 84 -1.17 -12.52 -1.76
CA VAL A 84 -0.26 -11.73 -0.90
C VAL A 84 1.05 -11.42 -1.63
N ARG A 85 1.63 -12.42 -2.32
CA ARG A 85 2.88 -12.25 -3.06
C ARG A 85 2.72 -11.28 -4.22
N THR A 86 1.69 -11.47 -5.05
CA THR A 86 1.45 -10.62 -6.22
C THR A 86 1.18 -9.18 -5.78
N ALA A 87 0.36 -8.96 -4.76
CA ALA A 87 0.10 -7.61 -4.23
C ALA A 87 1.39 -6.90 -3.79
N LEU A 88 2.28 -7.59 -3.07
CA LEU A 88 3.55 -7.01 -2.62
C LEU A 88 4.50 -6.71 -3.80
N GLN A 89 4.58 -7.61 -4.77
CA GLN A 89 5.42 -7.43 -5.96
C GLN A 89 4.94 -6.26 -6.83
N ASP A 90 3.63 -6.18 -7.08
CA ASP A 90 3.04 -5.11 -7.88
C ASP A 90 3.22 -3.74 -7.19
N ALA A 91 2.98 -3.68 -5.87
CA ALA A 91 3.21 -2.47 -5.08
C ALA A 91 4.68 -2.03 -5.12
N GLY A 92 5.61 -2.97 -4.96
CA GLY A 92 7.05 -2.70 -5.07
C GLY A 92 7.45 -2.21 -6.47
N SER A 93 6.86 -2.79 -7.51
CA SER A 93 7.12 -2.40 -8.91
C SER A 93 6.69 -0.96 -9.18
N ILE A 94 5.48 -0.58 -8.75
CA ILE A 94 4.99 0.80 -8.93
C ILE A 94 5.79 1.79 -8.07
N ALA A 95 6.13 1.44 -6.84
CA ALA A 95 6.95 2.29 -5.98
C ALA A 95 8.33 2.55 -6.59
N ALA A 96 8.98 1.51 -7.12
CA ALA A 96 10.28 1.66 -7.80
C ALA A 96 10.19 2.56 -9.04
N LEU A 97 9.14 2.39 -9.86
CA LEU A 97 8.88 3.24 -11.01
C LEU A 97 8.71 4.72 -10.60
N LEU A 98 7.89 5.00 -9.58
CA LEU A 98 7.61 6.36 -9.14
C LEU A 98 8.82 7.04 -8.49
N ILE A 99 9.61 6.30 -7.69
CA ILE A 99 10.82 6.85 -7.03
C ILE A 99 11.90 7.23 -8.04
N THR A 100 11.98 6.50 -9.16
CA THR A 100 12.99 6.72 -10.20
C THR A 100 12.50 7.63 -11.33
N ALA A 101 11.22 8.03 -11.31
CA ALA A 101 10.67 8.94 -12.29
C ALA A 101 11.16 10.37 -12.04
N GLU A 102 12.03 10.88 -12.92
CA GLU A 102 12.58 12.24 -12.80
C GLU A 102 11.64 13.32 -13.38
N ALA A 103 10.75 12.95 -14.30
CA ALA A 103 9.81 13.87 -14.93
C ALA A 103 8.46 13.20 -15.23
N MET A 104 7.39 13.98 -15.09
CA MET A 104 6.03 13.64 -15.51
C MET A 104 5.53 14.74 -16.44
N ILE A 105 5.14 14.36 -17.66
CA ILE A 105 4.59 15.26 -18.67
C ILE A 105 3.10 15.00 -18.75
N THR A 106 2.31 16.06 -18.67
CA THR A 106 0.84 16.00 -18.77
C THR A 106 0.36 17.00 -19.81
N ASP A 107 -0.73 16.68 -20.49
CA ASP A 107 -1.41 17.63 -21.36
C ASP A 107 -1.99 18.79 -20.54
N VAL A 108 -2.09 19.97 -21.16
CA VAL A 108 -2.74 21.13 -20.55
C VAL A 108 -4.24 20.83 -20.43
N PRO A 109 -4.89 21.10 -19.28
CA PRO A 109 -6.33 20.92 -19.14
C PRO A 109 -7.06 21.64 -20.27
N ALA A 110 -7.93 20.92 -20.97
CA ALA A 110 -8.77 21.52 -21.99
C ALA A 110 -9.60 22.63 -21.34
N LYS A 111 -9.57 23.83 -21.92
CA LYS A 111 -10.56 24.85 -21.58
C LYS A 111 -11.89 24.34 -22.11
N ASP A 112 -12.85 24.12 -21.22
CA ASP A 112 -14.22 23.82 -21.63
C ASP A 112 -14.64 24.84 -22.69
N ALA A 113 -15.08 24.35 -23.84
CA ALA A 113 -15.70 25.21 -24.84
C ALA A 113 -16.90 25.85 -24.16
N ALA A 114 -16.85 27.17 -23.94
CA ALA A 114 -18.00 27.92 -23.48
C ALA A 114 -19.19 27.52 -24.38
N PRO A 115 -20.36 27.18 -23.81
CA PRO A 115 -21.51 26.78 -24.62
C PRO A 115 -21.72 27.85 -25.68
N ALA A 116 -21.76 27.44 -26.94
CA ALA A 116 -21.85 28.32 -28.09
C ALA A 116 -23.12 29.18 -27.97
N GLY A 117 -22.98 30.36 -27.35
CA GLY A 117 -23.94 31.43 -27.42
C GLY A 117 -23.98 31.90 -28.87
N GLY A 118 -25.16 31.82 -29.47
CA GLY A 118 -25.35 31.98 -30.90
C GLY A 118 -24.77 33.27 -31.48
N GLY A 119 -24.30 33.16 -32.72
CA GLY A 119 -24.14 34.30 -33.62
C GLY A 119 -22.77 34.41 -34.26
N GLY A 120 -22.74 34.23 -35.58
CA GLY A 120 -21.73 34.84 -36.46
C GLY A 120 -20.44 34.06 -36.64
N GLY A 121 -20.11 33.78 -37.90
CA GLY A 121 -18.93 33.02 -38.30
C GLY A 121 -17.61 33.74 -38.06
N GLY A 122 -16.52 33.00 -38.20
CA GLY A 122 -15.17 33.56 -38.10
C GLY A 122 -14.16 32.51 -37.67
N MET A 123 -13.45 32.00 -38.67
CA MET A 123 -12.15 31.35 -38.62
C MET A 123 -11.27 31.69 -37.40
N GLY A 124 -10.62 30.67 -36.84
CA GLY A 124 -9.33 30.85 -36.16
C GLY A 124 -9.21 30.16 -34.81
N GLY A 125 -8.30 29.19 -34.72
CA GLY A 125 -7.84 28.68 -33.43
C GLY A 125 -7.21 27.29 -33.54
N MET A 126 -6.07 27.19 -34.21
CA MET A 126 -5.14 26.07 -34.01
C MET A 126 -4.60 26.20 -32.58
N GLY A 127 -5.30 25.61 -31.61
CA GLY A 127 -4.89 25.57 -30.22
C GLY A 127 -4.39 24.18 -29.89
N TYR A 128 -3.09 24.07 -29.66
CA TYR A 128 -2.52 23.03 -28.81
C TYR A 128 -3.22 23.04 -27.44
#